data_AF-A0A7K8TDI6-F1
#
_entry.id   AF-A0A7K8TDI6-F1
#
_cell.length_a   1.000
_cell.length_b   1.000
_cell.length_c   1.000
_cell.angle_alpha   90.00
_cell.angle_beta   90.00
_cell.angle_gamma   90.00
#
_symmetry.space_group_name_H-M   'P 1'
#
loop_
_entity.id
_entity.type
_entity.pdbx_description
1 polymer ?
#
loop_
_entity_poly.entity_id
_entity_poly.type
_entity_poly.pdbx_seq_one_letter_code
_entity_poly.pdbx_strand_id
1 'polypeptide(L)'
;QAVENPTSTEIQDVCAAVGFNVLLEKNKMYPREWNRDVQYRGRVRIQLKQDDGNPCLPQFPTRKSVMLYAAETIPKLKTRTQKMGGSDQSLQQGEGGKKGKGKKKK
;
A
#
# COMPACT_ATOMS: atom_id res chain seq x y z
N GLN A 1 12.16 -8.53 9.99
CA GLN A 1 12.18 -7.13 9.51
C GLN A 1 10.75 -6.71 9.21
N ALA A 2 10.38 -5.50 9.60
CA ALA A 2 9.07 -4.92 9.38
C ALA A 2 9.25 -3.45 8.97
N VAL A 3 8.19 -2.83 8.47
CA VAL A 3 8.15 -1.42 8.07
C VAL A 3 7.06 -0.74 8.88
N GLU A 4 7.27 0.53 9.21
CA GLU A 4 6.29 1.34 9.90
C GLU A 4 5.11 1.69 8.98
N ASN A 5 3.88 1.50 9.46
CA ASN A 5 2.63 1.87 8.77
C ASN A 5 2.61 1.54 7.25
N PRO A 6 2.87 0.29 6.83
CA PRO A 6 2.84 -0.08 5.41
C PRO A 6 1.39 -0.07 4.90
N THR A 7 1.17 0.46 3.70
CA THR A 7 -0.15 0.46 3.07
C THR A 7 -0.31 -0.71 2.10
N SER A 8 -1.55 -1.15 1.91
CA SER A 8 -1.87 -2.23 0.95
C SER A 8 -1.50 -1.87 -0.49
N THR A 9 -1.56 -0.58 -0.85
CA THR A 9 -1.10 -0.04 -2.15
C THR A 9 0.41 -0.16 -2.31
N GLU A 10 1.21 0.24 -1.32
CA GLU A 10 2.67 0.12 -1.40
C GLU A 10 3.11 -1.34 -1.57
N ILE A 11 2.46 -2.26 -0.85
CA ILE A 11 2.71 -3.69 -0.98
C ILE A 11 2.35 -4.19 -2.40
N GLN A 12 1.24 -3.71 -2.97
CA GLN A 12 0.89 -4.02 -4.35
C GLN A 12 1.96 -3.53 -5.32
N ASP A 13 2.38 -2.27 -5.20
CA ASP A 13 3.31 -1.64 -6.14
C ASP A 13 4.67 -2.34 -6.15
N VAL A 14 5.23 -2.67 -4.98
CA VAL A 14 6.53 -3.37 -4.90
C VAL A 14 6.44 -4.80 -5.45
N CYS A 15 5.34 -5.52 -5.18
CA CYS A 15 5.17 -6.87 -5.69
C CYS A 15 4.92 -6.88 -7.20
N ALA A 16 4.13 -5.93 -7.72
CA ALA A 16 3.87 -5.79 -9.15
C ALA A 16 5.14 -5.38 -9.91
N ALA A 17 5.96 -4.48 -9.36
CA ALA A 17 7.22 -4.04 -9.97
C ALA A 17 8.23 -5.18 -10.16
N VAL A 18 8.18 -6.21 -9.31
CA VAL A 18 8.99 -7.42 -9.41
C VAL A 18 8.47 -8.42 -10.45
N GLY A 19 7.25 -8.23 -10.94
CA GLY A 19 6.62 -9.11 -11.93
C GLY A 19 5.68 -10.17 -11.33
N PHE A 20 5.24 -10.02 -10.08
CA PHE A 20 4.16 -10.87 -9.58
C PHE A 20 2.81 -10.50 -10.23
N ASN A 21 1.94 -11.50 -10.38
CA ASN A 21 0.53 -11.26 -10.62
C ASN A 21 -0.16 -10.90 -9.29
N VAL A 22 -0.62 -9.65 -9.19
CA VAL A 22 -1.12 -9.06 -7.93
C VAL A 22 -2.51 -8.45 -8.13
N LEU A 23 -3.40 -8.68 -7.16
CA LEU A 23 -4.72 -8.08 -7.10
C LEU A 23 -4.95 -7.41 -5.74
N LEU A 24 -5.40 -6.16 -5.75
CA LEU A 24 -5.69 -5.39 -4.55
C LEU A 24 -7.19 -5.35 -4.25
N GLU A 25 -7.57 -5.88 -3.09
CA GLU A 25 -8.92 -5.84 -2.56
C GLU A 25 -9.04 -4.69 -1.53
N LYS A 26 -9.28 -3.47 -2.01
CA LYS A 26 -9.23 -2.22 -1.19
C LYS A 26 -10.17 -2.22 0.02
N ASN A 27 -11.30 -2.90 -0.06
CA ASN A 27 -12.34 -2.87 1.00
C ASN A 27 -12.24 -4.02 2.01
N LYS A 28 -11.26 -4.93 1.86
CA LYS A 28 -11.08 -6.03 2.83
C LYS A 28 -10.32 -5.54 4.05
N MET A 29 -10.72 -6.02 5.22
CA MET A 29 -10.11 -5.64 6.49
C MET A 29 -9.60 -6.89 7.20
N TYR A 30 -8.44 -6.77 7.83
CA TYR A 30 -7.92 -7.85 8.67
C TYR A 30 -8.76 -7.93 9.96
N PRO A 31 -9.27 -9.11 10.36
CA PRO A 31 -10.18 -9.20 11.50
C PRO A 31 -9.63 -8.71 12.84
N ARG A 32 -8.30 -8.69 13.02
CA ARG A 32 -7.65 -8.16 14.23
C ARG A 32 -7.21 -6.70 14.10
N GLU A 33 -7.40 -6.08 12.94
CA GLU A 33 -7.18 -4.66 12.79
C GLU A 33 -8.37 -3.91 13.40
N TRP A 34 -8.08 -3.08 14.41
CA TRP A 34 -9.09 -2.33 15.14
C TRP A 34 -9.39 -1.01 14.42
N ASN A 35 -8.39 -0.42 13.78
CA ASN A 35 -8.52 0.86 13.11
C ASN A 35 -9.23 0.69 11.77
N ARG A 36 -10.37 1.37 11.61
CA ARG A 36 -11.18 1.32 10.40
C ARG A 36 -10.83 2.42 9.40
N ASP A 37 -9.78 3.21 9.58
CA ASP A 37 -9.41 4.22 8.58
C ASP A 37 -8.97 3.58 7.26
N VAL A 38 -9.18 4.29 6.16
CA VAL A 38 -8.91 3.80 4.80
C VAL A 38 -7.47 3.31 4.62
N GLN A 39 -6.50 3.94 5.32
CA GLN A 39 -5.09 3.58 5.25
C GLN A 39 -4.76 2.18 5.81
N TYR A 40 -5.56 1.67 6.75
CA TYR A 40 -5.37 0.34 7.36
C TYR A 40 -6.23 -0.74 6.68
N ARG A 41 -7.02 -0.35 5.67
CA ARG A 41 -7.82 -1.27 4.87
C ARG A 41 -7.02 -1.78 3.66
N GLY A 42 -7.38 -2.97 3.22
CA GLY A 42 -6.91 -3.58 1.99
C GLY A 42 -6.32 -4.97 2.20
N ARG A 43 -6.46 -5.82 1.18
CA ARG A 43 -5.80 -7.13 1.12
C ARG A 43 -5.16 -7.31 -0.26
N VAL A 44 -3.88 -7.65 -0.25
CA VAL A 44 -3.13 -7.95 -1.48
C VAL A 44 -3.17 -9.46 -1.72
N ARG A 45 -3.65 -9.87 -2.88
CA ARG A 45 -3.59 -11.26 -3.36
C ARG A 45 -2.44 -11.39 -4.35
N ILE A 46 -1.59 -12.38 -4.13
CA ILE A 46 -0.41 -12.64 -4.95
C ILE A 46 -0.46 -14.08 -5.43
N GLN A 47 -0.25 -14.28 -6.73
CA GLN A 47 -0.04 -15.60 -7.29
C GLN A 47 1.40 -16.03 -7.01
N LEU A 48 1.57 -17.04 -6.15
CA LEU A 48 2.90 -17.57 -5.80
C LEU A 48 3.30 -18.77 -6.64
N LYS A 49 2.31 -19.54 -7.10
CA LYS A 49 2.53 -20.77 -7.84
C LYS A 49 1.72 -20.72 -9.14
N GLN A 50 2.30 -21.32 -10.16
CA GLN A 50 1.62 -21.61 -11.42
C GLN A 50 0.74 -22.85 -11.24
N ASP A 51 -0.05 -23.17 -12.25
CA ASP A 51 -0.97 -24.32 -12.22
C ASP A 51 -0.21 -25.66 -12.08
N ASP A 52 1.04 -25.71 -12.54
CA ASP A 52 1.96 -26.85 -12.39
C ASP A 52 2.53 -27.00 -10.96
N GLY A 53 2.15 -26.12 -10.02
CA GLY A 53 2.59 -26.15 -8.63
C GLY A 53 3.99 -25.55 -8.36
N ASN A 54 4.74 -25.24 -9.42
CA ASN A 54 6.02 -24.54 -9.34
C ASN A 54 5.86 -23.06 -8.96
N PRO A 55 6.82 -22.44 -8.25
CA PRO A 55 6.79 -21.01 -7.97
C PRO A 55 6.74 -20.16 -9.25
N CYS A 56 5.96 -19.08 -9.26
CA CYS A 56 5.94 -18.11 -10.36
C CYS A 56 7.30 -17.43 -10.53
N LEU A 57 7.95 -17.10 -9.42
CA LEU A 57 9.28 -16.53 -9.37
C LEU A 57 10.17 -17.39 -8.46
N PRO A 58 11.28 -17.96 -8.96
CA PRO A 58 12.11 -18.88 -8.20
C PRO A 58 12.78 -18.20 -7.00
N GLN A 59 13.02 -16.89 -7.06
CA GLN A 59 13.55 -16.12 -5.93
C GLN A 59 12.56 -16.00 -4.75
N PHE A 60 11.27 -16.31 -4.97
CA PHE A 60 10.22 -16.18 -3.96
C PHE A 60 9.40 -17.48 -3.80
N PRO A 61 10.01 -18.55 -3.23
CA PRO A 61 9.34 -19.84 -3.08
C PRO A 61 8.24 -19.84 -2.01
N THR A 62 8.20 -18.84 -1.10
CA THR A 62 7.28 -18.81 0.04
C THR A 62 6.58 -17.46 0.20
N ARG A 63 5.46 -17.45 0.94
CA ARG A 63 4.82 -16.19 1.37
C ARG A 63 5.77 -15.34 2.21
N LYS A 64 6.59 -15.98 3.05
CA LYS A 64 7.53 -15.29 3.94
C LYS A 64 8.61 -14.54 3.16
N SER A 65 9.15 -15.13 2.08
CA SER A 65 10.14 -14.46 1.23
C SER A 65 9.56 -13.20 0.57
N VAL A 66 8.29 -13.23 0.16
CA VAL A 66 7.62 -12.04 -0.41
C VAL A 66 7.41 -10.96 0.65
N MET A 67 6.97 -11.32 1.86
CA MET A 67 6.79 -10.35 2.95
C MET A 67 8.10 -9.67 3.35
N LEU A 68 9.20 -10.44 3.42
CA LEU A 68 10.52 -9.88 3.73
C LEU A 68 11.00 -8.92 2.63
N TYR A 69 10.83 -9.30 1.36
CA TYR A 69 11.16 -8.45 0.24
C TYR A 69 10.37 -7.13 0.23
N ALA A 70 9.05 -7.21 0.47
CA ALA A 70 8.22 -6.01 0.56
C ALA A 70 8.69 -5.10 1.71
N ALA A 71 8.99 -5.68 2.88
CA ALA A 71 9.50 -4.93 4.02
C ALA A 71 10.88 -4.28 3.76
N GLU A 72 11.72 -4.87 2.92
CA GLU A 72 13.00 -4.28 2.54
C GLU A 72 12.85 -3.17 1.48
N THR A 73 11.87 -3.29 0.60
CA THR A 73 11.72 -2.44 -0.59
C THR A 73 10.83 -1.22 -0.34
N ILE A 74 9.77 -1.34 0.48
CA ILE A 74 8.85 -0.24 0.78
C ILE A 74 9.56 1.03 1.31
N PRO A 75 10.55 0.95 2.24
CA PRO A 75 11.27 2.14 2.69
C PRO A 75 12.04 2.85 1.57
N LYS A 76 12.41 2.13 0.51
CA LYS A 76 13.17 2.65 -0.65
C LYS A 76 12.25 3.32 -1.69
N LEU A 77 10.92 3.25 -1.52
CA LEU A 77 9.96 3.91 -2.42
C LEU A 77 10.12 5.43 -2.37
N LYS A 78 10.14 6.07 -3.55
CA LYS A 78 10.24 7.53 -3.68
C LYS A 78 9.15 8.27 -2.92
N THR A 79 7.95 7.69 -2.88
CA THR A 79 6.77 8.20 -2.15
C THR A 79 6.99 8.29 -0.64
N ARG A 80 7.92 7.50 -0.08
CA ARG A 80 8.33 7.57 1.32
C ARG A 80 9.54 8.48 1.52
N THR A 81 10.53 8.41 0.64
CA THR A 81 11.77 9.19 0.77
C THR A 81 11.54 10.70 0.63
N GLN A 82 10.53 11.14 -0.14
CA GLN A 82 10.20 12.56 -0.26
C GLN A 82 9.41 13.14 0.92
N LYS A 83 8.76 12.30 1.75
CA LYS A 83 8.02 12.79 2.94
C LYS A 83 8.94 13.24 4.08
N MET A 84 10.22 12.85 4.06
CA MET A 84 11.22 13.36 5.01
C MET A 84 11.66 14.81 4.76
N GLY A 85 11.10 15.48 3.74
CA GLY A 85 11.38 16.89 3.42
C GLY A 85 10.31 17.90 3.84
N GLY A 86 9.28 17.51 4.59
CA GLY A 86 8.22 18.43 5.00
C GLY A 86 7.39 17.88 6.15
N SER A 87 7.63 18.44 7.34
CA SER A 87 6.76 18.50 8.52
C SER A 87 5.57 17.54 8.57
N ASP A 88 5.65 16.60 9.52
CA ASP A 88 4.49 15.90 10.07
C ASP A 88 3.55 16.95 10.70
N GLN A 89 2.62 17.46 9.88
CA GLN A 89 1.42 18.11 10.37
C GLN A 89 0.45 17.00 10.78
N SER A 90 0.34 16.84 12.09
CA SER A 90 -0.93 16.75 12.83
C SER A 90 -2.12 16.17 12.06
N LEU A 91 -2.60 15.04 12.58
CA LEU A 91 -4.02 14.80 12.88
C LEU A 91 -4.94 16.01 12.57
N GLN A 92 -5.86 15.88 11.61
CA GLN A 92 -7.28 16.28 11.67
C GLN A 92 -7.89 16.56 10.27
N GLN A 93 -8.78 15.67 9.85
CA GLN A 93 -10.14 15.91 9.32
C GLN A 93 -10.37 16.91 8.17
N GLY A 94 -11.08 16.46 7.11
CA GLY A 94 -11.73 17.39 6.18
C GLY A 94 -12.27 16.78 4.89
N GLU A 95 -13.44 16.15 4.96
CA GLU A 95 -14.33 15.97 3.81
C GLU A 95 -14.74 17.33 3.20
N GLY A 96 -14.87 17.38 1.87
CA GLY A 96 -15.90 18.18 1.22
C GLY A 96 -15.49 19.53 0.61
N GLY A 97 -15.71 19.64 -0.71
CA GLY A 97 -16.27 20.86 -1.29
C GLY A 97 -15.35 21.74 -2.13
N LYS A 98 -15.19 21.40 -3.42
CA LYS A 98 -14.94 22.41 -4.46
C LYS A 98 -16.15 23.36 -4.51
N LYS A 99 -15.97 24.64 -4.18
CA LYS A 99 -16.89 25.71 -4.62
C LYS A 99 -16.12 26.94 -5.06
N GLY A 100 -16.27 27.26 -6.34
CA GLY A 100 -15.54 28.28 -7.06
C GLY A 100 -15.94 29.71 -6.72
N LYS A 101 -14.96 30.58 -6.99
CA LYS A 101 -14.94 32.05 -6.95
C LYS A 101 -16.08 32.66 -7.78
N GLY A 102 -16.87 33.56 -7.19
CA GLY A 102 -17.84 34.40 -7.89
C GLY A 102 -17.97 35.77 -7.23
N LYS A 103 -17.36 36.80 -7.84
CA LYS A 103 -17.41 38.22 -7.44
C LYS A 103 -18.85 38.74 -7.48
N LYS A 104 -19.33 39.41 -6.43
CA LYS A 104 -20.59 40.17 -6.43
C LYS A 104 -20.26 41.67 -6.61
N LYS A 105 -20.67 42.25 -7.74
CA LYS A 105 -20.87 43.69 -7.93
C LYS A 105 -22.38 43.93 -7.89
N LYS A 106 -22.84 44.78 -6.97
CA LYS A 106 -23.91 45.78 -7.18
C LYS A 106 -23.87 46.74 -6.00
#